data_AF-A0A4S8RX32-F1
#
_entry.id   AF-A0A4S8RX32-F1
#
_cell.length_a   1.000
_cell.length_b   1.000
_cell.length_c   1.000
_cell.angle_alpha   90.00
_cell.angle_beta   90.00
_cell.angle_gamma   90.00
#
_symmetry.space_group_name_H-M   'P 1'
#
loop_
_entity.id
_entity.type
_entity.pdbx_description
1 polymer ?
#
loop_
_entity_poly.entity_id
_entity_poly.type
_entity_poly.pdbx_seq_one_letter_code
_entity_poly.pdbx_strand_id
1 'polypeptide(L)'
;MYDLTKDMFDNESVAASSTGMMTPTSTVTGDLTDVEKHEPTITILLTVSPHINSKRFEIKLRQNMPFGNLVQILKAKFDPSFTEGFVLHMEVGPNGSDLNHSPQKTWRIVFDSDTPASVRLAGV
;
A
#
# COMPACT_ATOMS: atom_id res chain seq x y z
N MET A 1 -51.49 50.02 55.34
CA MET A 1 -51.27 49.13 54.17
C MET A 1 -50.25 49.84 53.31
N TYR A 2 -48.98 49.51 53.54
CA TYR A 2 -47.86 50.41 53.26
C TYR A 2 -47.28 50.14 51.86
N ASP A 3 -47.13 51.24 51.13
CA ASP A 3 -46.25 51.43 49.98
C ASP A 3 -45.04 52.22 50.50
N LEU A 4 -43.79 51.72 50.35
CA LEU A 4 -42.56 52.52 50.35
C LEU A 4 -41.28 51.68 50.06
N THR A 5 -40.62 52.04 48.95
CA THR A 5 -39.17 52.25 48.75
C THR A 5 -38.12 51.17 49.05
N LYS A 6 -37.54 50.66 47.95
CA LYS A 6 -36.10 50.62 47.59
C LYS A 6 -35.06 51.08 48.63
N ASP A 7 -34.13 50.17 48.97
CA ASP A 7 -32.75 50.44 49.41
C ASP A 7 -31.93 49.13 49.20
N MET A 8 -31.27 48.89 48.05
CA MET A 8 -29.85 49.14 47.76
C MET A 8 -28.90 48.88 48.93
N PHE A 9 -28.15 47.77 48.93
CA PHE A 9 -26.70 47.75 49.21
C PHE A 9 -26.10 46.37 48.87
N ASP A 10 -24.90 46.44 48.29
CA ASP A 10 -24.15 45.40 47.62
C ASP A 10 -23.63 44.29 48.55
N ASN A 11 -23.37 43.09 48.02
CA ASN A 11 -22.00 42.65 47.71
C ASN A 11 -21.95 41.13 47.46
N GLU A 12 -21.27 40.82 46.36
CA GLU A 12 -20.63 39.56 45.96
C GLU A 12 -20.38 38.53 47.07
N SER A 13 -20.77 37.26 46.84
CA SER A 13 -20.03 36.13 47.39
C SER A 13 -20.46 34.79 46.80
N VAL A 14 -19.63 34.35 45.84
CA VAL A 14 -19.04 33.01 45.72
C VAL A 14 -20.00 31.81 45.61
N ALA A 15 -19.97 31.24 44.40
CA ALA A 15 -20.50 29.94 44.03
C ALA A 15 -20.20 28.86 45.09
N ALA A 16 -21.23 28.43 45.78
CA ALA A 16 -21.23 27.17 46.51
C ALA A 16 -22.31 26.29 45.89
N SER A 17 -21.91 25.37 45.00
CA SER A 17 -22.52 24.04 45.08
C SER A 17 -21.75 22.98 44.29
N SER A 18 -21.32 21.99 45.06
CA SER A 18 -21.25 20.57 44.72
C SER A 18 -20.18 20.09 43.75
N THR A 19 -19.07 19.71 44.38
CA THR A 19 -18.14 18.68 43.96
C THR A 19 -18.83 17.46 43.35
N GLY A 20 -18.33 17.01 42.20
CA GLY A 20 -18.15 15.59 41.95
C GLY A 20 -19.12 14.90 40.98
N MET A 21 -19.21 15.38 39.73
CA MET A 21 -19.50 14.49 38.60
C MET A 21 -18.46 14.76 37.52
N MET A 22 -17.38 13.97 37.53
CA MET A 22 -16.47 13.91 36.38
C MET A 22 -17.19 13.20 35.24
N THR A 23 -17.70 13.96 34.28
CA THR A 23 -17.95 13.43 32.94
C THR A 23 -16.59 13.24 32.28
N PRO A 24 -16.27 12.06 31.70
CA PRO A 24 -15.07 11.96 30.89
C PRO A 24 -15.31 12.88 29.70
N THR A 25 -14.55 13.97 29.62
CA THR A 25 -14.38 14.69 28.36
C THR A 25 -13.70 13.69 27.44
N SER A 26 -14.51 13.00 26.63
CA SER A 26 -14.03 12.18 25.54
C SER A 26 -13.41 13.17 24.56
N THR A 27 -12.11 13.43 24.72
CA THR A 27 -11.31 14.03 23.68
C THR A 27 -11.40 13.04 22.52
N VAL A 28 -12.27 13.33 21.55
CA VAL A 28 -12.17 12.75 20.22
C VAL A 28 -10.87 13.30 19.65
N THR A 29 -9.76 12.67 20.04
CA THR A 29 -8.52 12.70 19.27
C THR A 29 -8.96 12.21 17.91
N GLY A 30 -9.06 13.18 16.99
CA GLY A 30 -9.66 13.01 15.67
C GLY A 30 -9.22 11.68 15.12
N ASP A 31 -10.22 10.92 14.66
CA ASP A 31 -10.11 9.72 13.87
C ASP A 31 -8.81 9.79 13.06
N LEU A 32 -7.73 9.23 13.63
CA LEU A 32 -6.62 8.79 12.84
C LEU A 32 -7.26 7.63 12.10
N THR A 33 -7.90 8.00 11.00
CA THR A 33 -8.01 7.18 9.83
C THR A 33 -6.56 6.78 9.55
N ASP A 34 -6.10 5.75 10.26
CA ASP A 34 -5.17 4.79 9.74
C ASP A 34 -5.94 4.18 8.57
N VAL A 35 -6.04 4.97 7.49
CA VAL A 35 -6.34 4.49 6.17
C VAL A 35 -5.24 3.48 6.01
N GLU A 36 -5.56 2.21 6.27
CA GLU A 36 -4.67 1.09 6.10
C GLU A 36 -4.10 1.25 4.70
N LYS A 37 -2.90 1.84 4.60
CA LYS A 37 -2.32 2.22 3.32
C LYS A 37 -1.87 0.91 2.73
N HIS A 38 -2.79 0.25 2.02
CA HIS A 38 -2.51 -0.98 1.33
C HIS A 38 -1.28 -0.74 0.46
N GLU A 39 -0.29 -1.63 0.62
CA GLU A 39 0.94 -1.50 -0.14
C GLU A 39 0.61 -1.42 -1.64
N PRO A 40 1.23 -0.47 -2.37
CA PRO A 40 1.01 -0.33 -3.80
C PRO A 40 1.21 -1.66 -4.51
N THR A 41 0.32 -1.99 -5.44
CA THR A 41 0.40 -3.24 -6.21
C THR A 41 0.56 -2.95 -7.69
N ILE A 42 1.09 -3.93 -8.41
CA ILE A 42 1.27 -3.91 -9.86
C ILE A 42 0.84 -5.24 -10.44
N THR A 43 0.18 -5.19 -11.60
CA THR A 43 -0.10 -6.37 -12.41
C THR A 43 1.00 -6.53 -13.45
N ILE A 44 1.61 -7.71 -13.52
CA ILE A 44 2.58 -8.06 -14.56
C ILE A 44 2.12 -9.29 -15.33
N LEU A 45 2.58 -9.42 -16.57
CA LEU A 45 2.39 -10.60 -17.39
C LEU A 45 3.61 -11.52 -17.26
N LEU A 46 3.47 -12.62 -16.52
CA LEU A 46 4.50 -13.64 -16.38
C LEU A 46 4.33 -14.70 -17.47
N THR A 47 5.39 -14.91 -18.26
CA THR A 47 5.45 -16.03 -19.21
C THR A 47 6.36 -17.12 -18.66
N VAL A 48 5.82 -18.33 -18.48
CA VAL A 48 6.58 -19.53 -18.11
C VAL A 48 6.61 -20.44 -19.32
N SER A 49 7.79 -20.64 -19.91
CA SER A 49 7.95 -21.43 -21.13
C SER A 49 8.66 -22.75 -20.85
N PRO A 50 7.93 -23.81 -20.45
CA PRO A 50 8.43 -25.16 -20.60
C PRO A 50 8.63 -25.44 -22.08
N HIS A 51 9.68 -26.20 -22.40
CA HIS A 51 10.29 -26.43 -23.72
C HIS A 51 9.32 -26.60 -24.91
N ILE A 52 8.06 -26.98 -24.67
CA ILE A 52 7.05 -27.28 -25.69
C ILE A 52 5.81 -26.34 -25.61
N ASN A 53 5.45 -25.77 -24.44
CA ASN A 53 4.17 -25.06 -24.26
C ASN A 53 4.30 -23.85 -23.32
N SER A 54 4.42 -22.63 -23.85
CA SER A 54 4.43 -21.43 -23.02
C SER A 54 3.07 -21.16 -22.36
N LYS A 55 3.08 -20.95 -21.04
CA LYS A 55 1.93 -20.46 -20.29
C LYS A 55 2.14 -19.01 -19.90
N ARG A 56 1.08 -18.22 -19.99
CA ARG A 56 1.07 -16.81 -19.58
C ARG A 56 0.11 -16.62 -18.42
N PHE A 57 0.54 -15.87 -17.43
CA PHE A 57 -0.23 -15.57 -16.22
C PHE A 57 -0.20 -14.07 -15.98
N GLU A 58 -1.36 -13.47 -15.76
CA GLU A 58 -1.42 -12.15 -15.15
C GLU A 58 -1.34 -12.31 -13.64
N ILE A 59 -0.35 -11.68 -13.02
CA ILE A 59 -0.13 -11.77 -11.58
C ILE A 59 -0.06 -10.39 -10.97
N LYS A 60 -0.70 -10.25 -9.81
CA LYS A 60 -0.69 -9.03 -9.01
C LYS A 60 0.34 -9.18 -7.90
N LEU A 61 1.28 -8.24 -7.84
CA LEU A 61 2.41 -8.24 -6.90
C LEU A 61 2.40 -6.94 -6.11
N ARG A 62 2.85 -6.97 -4.86
CA ARG A 62 3.16 -5.76 -4.10
C ARG A 62 4.45 -5.15 -4.67
N GLN A 63 4.48 -3.83 -4.82
CA GLN A 63 5.59 -3.11 -5.47
C GLN A 63 6.93 -3.28 -4.74
N ASN A 64 6.88 -3.47 -3.42
CA ASN A 64 8.05 -3.65 -2.56
C ASN A 64 8.35 -5.11 -2.23
N MET A 65 7.59 -6.06 -2.79
CA MET A 65 7.85 -7.48 -2.56
C MET A 65 9.05 -7.93 -3.41
N PRO A 66 10.06 -8.59 -2.80
CA PRO A 66 11.16 -9.18 -3.56
C PRO A 66 10.67 -10.27 -4.52
N PHE A 67 11.24 -10.32 -5.72
CA PHE A 67 10.92 -11.36 -6.69
C PHE A 67 11.29 -12.76 -6.22
N GLY A 68 12.20 -12.91 -5.28
CA GLY A 68 12.51 -14.20 -4.63
C GLY A 68 11.26 -14.88 -4.06
N ASN A 69 10.30 -14.12 -3.54
CA ASN A 69 9.02 -14.67 -3.08
C ASN A 69 8.21 -15.25 -4.24
N LEU A 70 8.18 -14.56 -5.38
CA LEU A 70 7.55 -15.08 -6.60
C LEU A 70 8.28 -16.34 -7.09
N VAL A 71 9.62 -16.35 -7.10
CA VAL A 71 10.42 -17.52 -7.48
C VAL A 71 10.10 -18.73 -6.60
N GLN A 72 9.99 -18.54 -5.28
CA GLN A 72 9.60 -19.61 -4.36
C GLN A 72 8.21 -20.16 -4.66
N ILE A 73 7.23 -19.29 -4.94
CA ILE A 73 5.88 -19.71 -5.33
C ILE A 73 5.92 -20.52 -6.62
N LEU A 74 6.69 -20.08 -7.62
CA LEU A 74 6.85 -20.80 -8.88
C LEU A 74 7.51 -22.17 -8.65
N LYS A 75 8.59 -22.24 -7.87
CA LYS A 75 9.24 -23.51 -7.49
C LYS A 75 8.31 -24.47 -6.74
N ALA A 76 7.36 -23.96 -5.95
CA ALA A 76 6.36 -24.78 -5.28
C ALA A 76 5.21 -25.23 -6.20
N LYS A 77 4.91 -24.45 -7.24
CA LYS A 77 3.82 -24.72 -8.19
C LYS A 77 4.24 -25.66 -9.34
N PHE A 78 5.52 -25.62 -9.70
CA PHE A 78 6.08 -26.39 -10.81
C PHE A 78 7.02 -27.48 -10.29
N ASP A 79 7.25 -28.51 -11.10
CA ASP A 79 8.16 -29.60 -10.75
C ASP A 79 9.59 -29.06 -10.51
N PRO A 80 10.30 -29.48 -9.44
CA PRO A 80 11.70 -29.12 -9.23
C PRO A 80 12.60 -29.40 -10.43
N SER A 81 12.38 -30.53 -11.13
CA SER A 81 13.12 -30.89 -12.35
C SER A 81 12.88 -29.91 -13.50
N PHE A 82 11.75 -29.19 -13.47
CA PHE A 82 11.45 -28.14 -14.41
C PHE A 82 12.04 -26.79 -14.00
N THR A 83 12.26 -26.52 -12.72
CA THR A 83 12.63 -25.17 -12.24
C THR A 83 14.13 -25.00 -11.96
N GLU A 84 14.90 -26.08 -12.09
CA GLU A 84 16.35 -26.06 -11.94
C GLU A 84 17.00 -25.19 -13.04
N GLY A 85 17.80 -24.21 -12.62
CA GLY A 85 18.48 -23.28 -13.53
C GLY A 85 17.62 -22.15 -14.11
N PHE A 86 16.36 -22.02 -13.72
CA PHE A 86 15.51 -20.92 -14.19
C PHE A 86 15.93 -19.57 -13.59
N VAL A 87 15.99 -18.56 -14.45
CA VAL A 87 16.29 -17.17 -14.10
C VAL A 87 15.12 -16.29 -14.55
N LEU A 88 14.77 -15.29 -13.72
CA LEU A 88 13.77 -14.31 -14.10
C LEU A 88 14.37 -13.30 -15.09
N HIS A 89 13.66 -13.09 -16.19
CA HIS A 89 13.99 -12.08 -17.19
C HIS A 89 12.84 -11.09 -17.36
N MET A 90 13.19 -9.83 -17.55
CA MET A 90 12.28 -8.75 -17.86
C MET A 90 12.55 -8.23 -19.26
N GLU A 91 11.49 -8.00 -20.02
CA GLU A 91 11.56 -7.27 -21.28
C GLU A 91 11.79 -5.78 -20.98
N VAL A 92 12.91 -5.25 -21.44
CA VAL A 92 13.25 -3.84 -21.38
C VAL A 92 13.22 -3.31 -22.81
N GLY A 93 12.21 -2.51 -23.11
CA GLY A 93 12.06 -1.86 -24.41
C GLY A 93 11.71 -0.39 -24.22
N PRO A 94 11.95 0.46 -25.24
CA PRO A 94 11.44 1.82 -25.20
C PRO A 94 9.92 1.76 -25.13
N ASN A 95 9.36 2.12 -23.96
CA ASN A 95 7.93 2.38 -23.82
C ASN A 95 7.63 3.66 -24.60
N GLY A 96 7.16 3.51 -25.84
CA GLY A 96 6.77 4.64 -26.67
C GLY A 96 6.78 4.30 -28.15
N SER A 97 5.57 4.21 -28.71
CA SER A 97 5.22 4.33 -30.13
C SER A 97 6.35 4.59 -31.14
N ASP A 98 7.00 3.55 -31.63
CA ASP A 98 7.47 3.55 -33.02
C ASP A 98 7.10 2.21 -33.64
N LEU A 99 5.99 2.25 -34.36
CA LEU A 99 5.34 1.12 -35.03
C LEU A 99 6.16 0.52 -36.18
N ASN A 100 7.40 0.95 -36.40
CA ASN A 100 8.23 0.43 -37.48
C ASN A 100 9.70 0.32 -37.02
N HIS A 101 10.13 -0.91 -36.73
CA HIS A 101 11.52 -1.32 -36.47
C HIS A 101 12.14 -0.94 -35.12
N SER A 102 11.78 -1.68 -34.06
CA SER A 102 12.76 -2.04 -33.02
C SER A 102 13.10 -3.53 -33.16
N PRO A 103 14.29 -3.88 -33.68
CA PRO A 103 14.61 -5.28 -33.99
C PRO A 103 15.04 -6.09 -32.76
N GLN A 104 15.14 -5.52 -31.56
CA GLN A 104 15.73 -6.23 -30.41
C GLN A 104 14.95 -5.97 -29.12
N LYS A 105 14.12 -6.95 -28.75
CA LYS A 105 13.67 -7.11 -27.36
C LYS A 105 14.92 -7.28 -26.49
N THR A 106 15.23 -6.27 -25.68
CA THR A 106 16.35 -6.39 -24.74
C THR A 106 15.83 -7.06 -23.48
N TRP A 107 16.51 -8.12 -23.04
CA TRP A 107 16.15 -8.82 -21.82
C TRP A 107 17.11 -8.44 -20.70
N ARG A 108 16.58 -8.09 -19.53
CA ARG A 108 17.36 -7.85 -18.32
C ARG A 108 17.12 -8.98 -17.33
N ILE A 109 18.20 -9.49 -16.72
CA ILE A 109 18.10 -10.42 -15.59
C ILE A 109 17.55 -9.68 -14.37
N VAL A 110 16.58 -10.28 -13.69
CA VAL A 110 15.99 -9.80 -12.44
C VAL A 110 16.47 -10.70 -11.31
N PHE A 111 17.04 -10.10 -10.27
CA PHE A 111 17.54 -10.83 -9.11
C PHE A 111 16.43 -11.05 -8.08
N ASP A 112 16.60 -12.06 -7.22
CA ASP A 112 15.63 -12.40 -6.18
C ASP A 112 15.38 -11.24 -5.18
N SER A 113 16.39 -10.40 -4.96
CA SER A 113 16.30 -9.21 -4.11
C SER A 113 15.62 -8.02 -4.79
N ASP A 114 15.51 -8.03 -6.12
CA ASP A 114 14.85 -6.94 -6.84
C ASP A 114 13.35 -6.95 -6.50
N THR A 115 12.75 -5.77 -6.47
CA THR A 115 11.32 -5.56 -6.28
C THR A 115 10.71 -4.93 -7.52
N PRO A 116 9.41 -5.08 -7.82
CA PRO A 116 8.80 -4.44 -8.96
C PRO A 116 9.03 -2.91 -9.05
N ALA A 117 9.10 -2.22 -7.90
CA ALA A 117 9.46 -0.81 -7.83
C ALA A 117 10.91 -0.54 -8.27
N SER A 118 11.87 -1.34 -7.81
CA SER A 118 13.30 -1.15 -8.10
C SER A 118 13.65 -1.24 -9.58
N VAL A 119 12.91 -2.08 -10.32
CA VAL A 119 13.07 -2.31 -11.77
C VAL A 119 12.12 -1.45 -12.60
N ARG A 120 11.41 -0.51 -11.97
CA ARG A 120 10.48 0.44 -12.62
C ARG A 120 9.41 -0.25 -13.47
N LEU A 121 8.89 -1.38 -13.02
CA LEU A 121 7.75 -2.03 -13.68
C LEU A 121 6.47 -1.20 -13.53
N ALA A 122 6.35 -0.43 -12.44
CA ALA A 122 5.32 0.58 -12.32
C ALA A 122 5.64 1.68 -13.34
N GLY A 123 4.88 1.71 -14.45
CA GLY A 123 5.10 2.63 -15.55
C GLY A 123 5.37 4.06 -15.10
N VAL A 124 6.31 4.70 -15.78
CA VAL A 124 6.48 6.17 -15.76
C VAL A 124 5.47 6.77 -16.73
#